data_AF-A0A4Q2WXZ5-F1
#
_entry.id   AF-A0A4Q2WXZ5-F1
#
_cell.length_a   1.000
_cell.length_b   1.000
_cell.length_c   1.000
_cell.angle_alpha   90.00
_cell.angle_beta   90.00
_cell.angle_gamma   90.00
#
_symmetry.space_group_name_H-M   'P 1'
#
loop_
_entity.id
_entity.type
_entity.pdbx_description
1 polymer ?
#
loop_
_entity_poly.entity_id
_entity_poly.type
_entity_poly.pdbx_seq_one_letter_code
_entity_poly.pdbx_strand_id
1 'polypeptide(L)'
;MKTDNRNKPHRLPRRVARGFTLVEMIAVIVLLGIVITVVSGPIMNRFSGAKYNAGKVGAGQLAQAVQNYQMDNGNFPGQLADLVTRPGNASNWLGPYTKEANLKDPFGHTYAYKVPGEGGADFDVVFLGKDGQAGGSDMNADFNASN
;
A
#
# COMPACT_ATOMS: atom_id res chain seq x y z
N MET A 1 -40.76 81.65 -36.45
CA MET A 1 -40.98 80.24 -36.88
C MET A 1 -39.82 79.39 -36.36
N LYS A 2 -40.06 78.53 -35.37
CA LYS A 2 -39.06 77.63 -34.77
C LYS A 2 -39.59 76.21 -34.96
N THR A 3 -38.88 75.37 -35.70
CA THR A 3 -39.24 73.97 -35.95
C THR A 3 -38.75 73.11 -34.78
N ASP A 4 -39.69 72.47 -34.07
CA ASP A 4 -39.41 71.50 -33.01
C ASP A 4 -39.00 70.16 -33.64
N ASN A 5 -37.72 69.84 -33.55
CA ASN A 5 -37.12 68.59 -34.04
C ASN A 5 -37.11 67.54 -32.92
N ARG A 6 -38.15 66.70 -32.86
CA ARG A 6 -38.25 65.62 -31.87
C ARG A 6 -37.41 64.40 -32.27
N ASN A 7 -36.21 64.34 -31.70
CA ASN A 7 -35.30 63.20 -31.82
C ASN A 7 -35.84 61.98 -31.04
N LYS A 8 -36.19 60.88 -31.71
CA LYS A 8 -36.63 59.63 -31.07
C LYS A 8 -35.42 58.74 -30.76
N PRO A 9 -35.19 58.33 -29.50
CA PRO A 9 -34.05 57.46 -29.18
C PRO A 9 -34.26 56.05 -29.77
N HIS A 10 -33.34 55.63 -30.65
CA HIS A 10 -33.24 54.24 -31.10
C HIS A 10 -32.74 53.38 -29.94
N ARG A 11 -33.62 52.55 -29.36
CA ARG A 11 -33.23 51.55 -28.37
C ARG A 11 -32.64 50.34 -29.09
N LEU A 12 -31.37 50.05 -28.84
CA LEU A 12 -30.70 48.85 -29.36
C LEU A 12 -31.37 47.58 -28.81
N PRO A 13 -31.50 46.51 -29.61
CA PRO A 13 -32.15 45.29 -29.18
C PRO A 13 -31.32 44.61 -28.08
N ARG A 14 -31.95 44.39 -26.92
CA ARG A 14 -31.36 43.68 -25.80
C ARG A 14 -31.28 42.20 -26.17
N ARG A 15 -30.07 41.66 -26.31
CA ARG A 15 -29.85 40.23 -26.57
C ARG A 15 -30.39 39.46 -25.37
N VAL A 16 -31.48 38.70 -25.58
CA VAL A 16 -32.07 37.87 -24.53
C VAL A 16 -31.10 36.73 -24.26
N ALA A 17 -30.59 36.63 -23.04
CA ALA A 17 -29.84 35.46 -22.60
C ALA A 17 -30.81 34.26 -22.63
N ARG A 18 -30.51 33.26 -23.45
CA ARG A 18 -31.26 32.01 -23.43
C ARG A 18 -30.89 31.28 -22.14
N GLY A 19 -31.88 30.99 -21.32
CA GLY A 19 -31.71 30.17 -20.11
C GLY A 19 -31.39 28.72 -20.47
N PHE A 20 -30.78 28.01 -19.53
CA PHE A 20 -30.50 26.59 -19.65
C PHE A 20 -31.78 25.79 -19.87
N THR A 21 -31.71 24.80 -20.76
CA THR A 21 -32.83 23.88 -21.01
C THR A 21 -32.77 22.67 -20.08
N LEU A 22 -33.91 22.04 -19.81
CA LEU A 22 -33.95 20.80 -19.04
C LEU A 22 -33.12 19.68 -19.69
N VAL A 23 -33.11 19.63 -21.03
CA VAL A 23 -32.35 18.64 -21.80
C VAL A 23 -30.85 18.76 -21.56
N GLU A 24 -30.35 19.99 -21.42
CA GLU A 24 -28.93 20.25 -21.15
C GLU A 24 -28.50 19.76 -19.76
N MET A 25 -29.37 19.93 -18.76
CA MET A 25 -29.13 19.36 -17.42
C MET A 25 -29.21 17.84 -17.41
N ILE A 26 -30.15 17.25 -18.15
CA ILE A 26 -30.25 15.79 -18.29
C ILE A 26 -28.98 15.22 -18.94
N ALA A 27 -28.47 15.84 -20.01
CA ALA A 27 -27.24 15.40 -20.67
C ALA A 27 -26.03 15.44 -19.71
N VAL A 28 -25.90 16.47 -18.88
CA VAL A 28 -24.82 16.58 -17.89
C VAL A 28 -24.91 15.49 -16.83
N ILE A 29 -26.11 15.23 -16.29
CA ILE A 29 -26.30 14.19 -15.27
C ILE A 29 -25.99 12.79 -15.83
N VAL A 30 -26.40 12.52 -17.07
CA VAL A 30 -26.08 11.27 -17.77
C VAL A 30 -24.57 11.12 -17.95
N LEU A 31 -23.89 12.18 -18.40
CA LEU A 31 -22.42 12.17 -18.55
C LEU A 31 -21.71 11.98 -17.21
N LEU A 32 -22.16 12.63 -16.13
CA LEU A 32 -21.61 12.43 -14.79
C LEU A 32 -21.81 10.98 -14.31
N GLY A 33 -22.97 10.37 -14.58
CA GLY A 33 -23.23 8.97 -14.28
C GLY A 33 -22.27 8.02 -15.00
N ILE A 34 -21.97 8.28 -16.28
CA ILE A 34 -21.02 7.50 -17.08
C ILE A 34 -19.58 7.68 -16.55
N VAL A 35 -19.18 8.89 -16.15
CA VAL A 35 -17.83 9.13 -15.62
C VAL A 35 -17.63 8.38 -14.30
N ILE A 36 -18.61 8.42 -13.39
CA ILE A 36 -18.51 7.79 -12.06
C ILE A 36 -18.22 6.28 -12.14
N THR A 37 -18.76 5.56 -13.13
CA THR A 37 -18.53 4.11 -13.29
C THR A 37 -17.11 3.77 -13.75
N VAL A 38 -16.44 4.66 -14.47
CA VAL A 38 -15.08 4.43 -15.00
C VAL A 38 -14.00 4.73 -13.95
N VAL A 39 -14.20 5.75 -13.12
CA VAL A 39 -13.20 6.16 -12.10
C VAL A 39 -13.25 5.33 -10.81
N SER A 40 -14.26 4.47 -10.63
CA SER A 40 -14.41 3.59 -9.46
C SER A 40 -13.60 2.28 -9.56
N GLY A 41 -12.64 2.19 -10.50
CA GLY A 41 -11.73 1.06 -10.64
C GLY A 41 -10.94 0.70 -9.36
N PRO A 42 -10.25 -0.46 -9.34
CA PRO A 42 -9.80 -1.11 -8.12
C PRO A 42 -8.52 -0.47 -7.54
N ILE A 43 -8.64 0.73 -6.98
CA ILE A 43 -7.58 1.40 -6.20
C ILE A 43 -7.07 0.49 -5.07
N MET A 44 -7.96 -0.34 -4.52
CA MET A 44 -7.66 -1.32 -3.47
C MET A 44 -6.56 -2.33 -3.86
N ASN A 45 -6.48 -2.70 -5.15
CA ASN A 45 -5.54 -3.72 -5.60
C ASN A 45 -4.11 -3.19 -5.66
N ARG A 46 -3.92 -1.90 -5.97
CA ARG A 46 -2.59 -1.27 -5.97
C ARG A 46 -2.01 -1.13 -4.57
N PHE A 47 -2.85 -0.80 -3.58
CA PHE A 47 -2.44 -0.71 -2.19
C PHE A 47 -2.08 -2.09 -1.61
N SER A 48 -2.86 -3.12 -1.96
CA SER A 48 -2.57 -4.51 -1.55
C SER A 48 -1.25 -5.02 -2.15
N GLY A 49 -0.95 -4.71 -3.41
CA GLY A 49 0.32 -5.06 -4.04
C GLY A 49 1.53 -4.37 -3.41
N ALA A 50 1.40 -3.10 -3.02
CA ALA A 50 2.46 -2.38 -2.32
C ALA A 50 2.76 -3.01 -0.94
N LYS A 51 1.71 -3.38 -0.19
CA LYS A 51 1.84 -4.10 1.08
C LYS A 51 2.50 -5.47 0.91
N TYR A 52 2.11 -6.22 -0.11
CA TYR A 52 2.73 -7.52 -0.41
C TYR A 52 4.23 -7.38 -0.67
N ASN A 53 4.63 -6.44 -1.54
CA ASN A 53 6.04 -6.18 -1.81
C ASN A 53 6.81 -5.71 -0.57
N ALA A 54 6.21 -4.84 0.25
CA ALA A 54 6.81 -4.43 1.52
C ALA A 54 6.98 -5.61 2.49
N GLY A 55 6.05 -6.57 2.50
CA GLY A 55 6.14 -7.81 3.28
C GLY A 55 7.37 -8.63 2.88
N LYS A 56 7.60 -8.81 1.57
CA LYS A 56 8.79 -9.49 1.03
C LYS A 56 10.09 -8.79 1.43
N VAL A 57 10.13 -7.47 1.34
CA VAL A 57 11.29 -6.67 1.76
C VAL A 57 11.55 -6.85 3.26
N GLY A 58 10.49 -6.81 4.08
CA GLY A 58 10.59 -7.04 5.52
C GLY A 58 11.14 -8.43 5.88
N ALA A 59 10.70 -9.48 5.19
CA ALA A 59 11.26 -10.83 5.36
C ALA A 59 12.76 -10.86 5.08
N GLY A 60 13.21 -10.23 3.98
CA GLY A 60 14.63 -10.11 3.65
C GLY A 60 15.43 -9.31 4.68
N GLN A 61 14.87 -8.23 5.22
CA GLN A 61 15.52 -7.44 6.28
C GLN A 61 15.65 -8.24 7.57
N LEU A 62 14.64 -9.02 7.94
CA LEU A 62 14.70 -9.91 9.09
C LEU A 62 15.72 -11.03 8.88
N ALA A 63 15.79 -11.61 7.68
CA ALA A 63 16.81 -12.61 7.36
C ALA A 63 18.24 -12.03 7.51
N GLN A 64 18.49 -10.81 7.05
CA GLN A 64 19.76 -10.12 7.29
C GLN A 64 20.03 -9.87 8.79
N ALA A 65 19.01 -9.50 9.56
CA ALA A 65 19.15 -9.34 11.00
C ALA A 65 19.46 -10.66 11.73
N VAL A 66 18.88 -11.78 11.29
CA VAL A 66 19.21 -13.14 11.76
C VAL A 66 20.67 -13.48 11.47
N GLN A 67 21.15 -13.21 10.26
CA GLN A 67 22.56 -13.42 9.90
C GLN A 67 23.50 -12.59 10.77
N ASN A 68 23.20 -11.31 11.01
CA ASN A 68 24.01 -10.46 11.88
C ASN A 68 24.03 -10.99 13.32
N TYR A 69 22.89 -11.42 13.85
CA TYR A 69 22.82 -12.06 15.17
C TYR A 69 23.73 -13.30 15.23
N GLN A 70 23.70 -14.14 14.18
CA GLN A 70 24.53 -15.34 14.09
C GLN A 70 26.02 -15.00 14.02
N MET A 71 26.42 -13.99 13.24
CA MET A 71 27.81 -13.56 13.15
C MET A 71 28.35 -13.10 14.51
N ASP A 72 27.52 -12.40 15.28
CA ASP A 72 27.94 -11.87 16.58
C ASP A 72 27.95 -12.94 17.68
N ASN A 73 26.93 -13.79 17.74
CA ASN A 73 26.71 -14.74 18.85
C ASN A 73 27.15 -16.17 18.54
N GLY A 74 27.50 -16.48 17.28
CA GLY A 74 27.87 -17.81 16.79
C GLY A 74 26.70 -18.77 16.58
N ASN A 75 25.49 -18.42 17.02
CA ASN A 75 24.29 -19.25 16.98
C ASN A 75 23.12 -18.44 16.39
N PHE A 76 22.14 -19.10 15.79
CA PHE A 76 20.90 -18.44 15.37
C PHE A 76 20.02 -18.01 16.55
N PRO A 77 19.20 -16.95 16.40
CA PRO A 77 18.18 -16.63 17.39
C PRO A 77 17.15 -17.77 17.45
N GLY A 78 16.58 -18.02 18.63
CA GLY A 78 15.56 -19.06 18.80
C GLY A 78 14.19 -18.63 18.25
N GLN A 79 13.95 -17.33 18.24
CA GLN A 79 12.75 -16.69 17.70
C GLN A 79 13.10 -15.29 17.19
N LEU A 80 12.31 -14.74 16.26
CA LEU A 80 12.55 -13.38 15.74
C LEU A 80 12.49 -12.28 16.81
N ALA A 81 11.77 -12.52 17.91
CA ALA A 81 11.73 -11.59 19.05
C ALA A 81 13.10 -11.39 19.72
N ASP A 82 13.97 -12.40 19.62
CA ASP A 82 15.33 -12.34 20.13
C ASP A 82 16.18 -11.35 19.34
N LEU A 83 15.74 -10.85 18.18
CA LEU A 83 16.43 -9.79 17.43
C LEU A 83 16.20 -8.39 18.02
N VAL A 84 15.18 -8.23 18.85
CA VAL A 84 14.82 -6.95 19.50
C VAL A 84 15.34 -6.92 20.92
N THR A 85 15.15 -8.00 21.68
CA THR A 85 15.55 -8.10 23.08
C THR A 85 16.60 -9.18 23.24
N ARG A 86 17.69 -8.86 23.94
CA ARG A 86 18.77 -9.81 24.19
C ARG A 86 18.25 -11.07 24.89
N PRO A 87 18.38 -12.26 24.29
CA PRO A 87 18.06 -13.52 24.97
C PRO A 87 19.20 -13.94 25.90
N GLY A 88 18.91 -14.80 26.88
CA GLY A 88 19.90 -15.24 27.87
C GLY A 88 21.10 -16.00 27.31
N ASN A 89 20.98 -16.57 26.12
CA ASN A 89 22.03 -17.31 25.40
C ASN A 89 22.86 -16.44 24.43
N ALA A 90 22.57 -15.13 24.32
CA ALA A 90 23.33 -14.21 23.49
C ALA A 90 24.54 -13.64 24.26
N SER A 91 25.67 -14.34 24.18
CA SER A 91 26.92 -13.98 24.88
C SER A 91 27.55 -12.69 24.37
N ASN A 92 27.45 -12.38 23.07
CA ASN A 92 28.10 -11.24 22.43
C ASN A 92 27.06 -10.34 21.71
N TRP A 93 25.95 -10.08 22.40
CA TRP A 93 24.86 -9.28 21.88
C TRP A 93 25.28 -7.83 21.56
N LEU A 94 25.18 -7.43 20.29
CA LEU A 94 25.39 -6.05 19.82
C LEU A 94 24.09 -5.36 19.37
N GLY A 95 22.95 -6.05 19.52
CA GLY A 95 21.65 -5.57 19.09
C GLY A 95 21.09 -4.39 19.93
N PRO A 96 19.87 -3.92 19.60
CA PRO A 96 18.86 -4.60 18.78
C PRO A 96 19.22 -4.67 17.29
N TYR A 97 19.04 -5.85 16.70
CA TYR A 97 19.27 -6.12 15.27
C TYR A 97 18.10 -5.69 14.39
N THR A 98 16.91 -5.54 14.99
CA THR A 98 15.72 -5.02 14.31
C THR A 98 14.84 -4.24 15.29
N LYS A 99 13.83 -3.55 14.76
CA LYS A 99 12.81 -2.86 15.57
C LYS A 99 11.61 -3.78 15.78
N GLU A 100 10.92 -3.64 16.91
CA GLU A 100 9.69 -4.41 17.20
C GLU A 100 8.63 -4.26 16.09
N ALA A 101 8.51 -3.06 15.52
CA ALA A 101 7.60 -2.78 14.40
C ALA A 101 7.88 -3.62 13.14
N ASN A 102 9.11 -4.13 12.97
CA ASN A 102 9.51 -4.93 11.81
C ASN A 102 9.24 -6.43 12.00
N LEU A 103 8.83 -6.88 13.19
CA LEU A 103 8.50 -8.30 13.44
C LEU A 103 7.15 -8.70 12.85
N LYS A 104 6.34 -7.73 12.44
CA LYS A 104 5.05 -7.93 11.79
C LYS A 104 5.11 -7.46 10.35
N ASP A 105 4.41 -8.16 9.48
CA ASP A 105 4.24 -7.80 8.09
C ASP A 105 3.26 -6.60 7.93
N PRO A 106 3.13 -6.04 6.72
CA PRO A 106 2.20 -4.93 6.43
C PRO A 106 0.70 -5.26 6.54
N PHE A 107 0.36 -6.54 6.70
CA PHE A 107 -0.99 -7.05 6.95
C PHE A 107 -1.23 -7.29 8.46
N GLY A 108 -0.19 -7.23 9.30
CA GLY A 108 -0.24 -7.37 10.75
C GLY A 108 0.09 -8.78 11.25
N HIS A 109 0.46 -9.71 10.37
CA HIS A 109 0.84 -11.06 10.74
C HIS A 109 2.32 -11.14 11.15
N THR A 110 2.67 -12.10 11.99
CA THR A 110 4.06 -12.38 12.33
C THR A 110 4.71 -13.17 11.21
N TYR A 111 5.97 -12.85 10.89
CA TYR A 111 6.77 -13.69 10.00
C TYR A 111 7.00 -15.07 10.62
N ALA A 112 6.88 -16.12 9.81
CA ALA A 112 7.25 -17.46 10.22
C ALA A 112 8.78 -17.59 10.17
N TYR A 113 9.34 -18.32 11.13
CA TYR A 113 10.78 -18.47 11.26
C TYR A 113 11.13 -19.91 11.63
N LYS A 114 12.14 -20.47 10.97
CA LYS A 114 12.53 -21.87 11.14
C LYS A 114 14.04 -22.03 11.12
N VAL A 115 14.57 -22.83 12.05
CA VAL A 115 15.97 -23.25 12.12
C VAL A 115 16.01 -24.74 12.53
N PRO A 116 16.64 -25.64 11.77
CA PRO A 116 17.21 -25.41 10.44
C PRO A 116 16.12 -25.10 9.40
N GLY A 117 16.50 -24.38 8.34
CA GLY A 117 15.62 -24.09 7.21
C GLY A 117 15.28 -25.33 6.38
N GLU A 118 14.34 -25.18 5.47
CA GLU A 118 13.96 -26.19 4.48
C GLU A 118 14.91 -26.19 3.28
N GLY A 119 14.95 -27.30 2.54
CA GLY A 119 15.77 -27.39 1.31
C GLY A 119 17.28 -27.30 1.52
N GLY A 120 17.77 -27.42 2.76
CA GLY A 120 19.19 -27.34 3.09
C GLY A 120 19.67 -25.93 3.47
N ALA A 121 18.76 -24.96 3.58
CA ALA A 121 19.07 -23.64 4.12
C ALA A 121 19.34 -23.71 5.63
N ASP A 122 20.20 -22.82 6.13
CA ASP A 122 20.50 -22.76 7.56
C ASP A 122 19.30 -22.27 8.37
N PHE A 123 18.52 -21.34 7.80
CA PHE A 123 17.29 -20.82 8.39
C PHE A 123 16.34 -20.31 7.29
N ASP A 124 15.06 -20.17 7.64
CA ASP A 124 14.05 -19.54 6.81
C ASP A 124 13.34 -18.40 7.56
N VAL A 125 13.08 -17.30 6.87
CA VAL A 125 12.11 -16.28 7.27
C VAL A 125 11.01 -16.20 6.21
N VAL A 126 9.80 -16.61 6.58
CA VAL A 126 8.68 -16.77 5.64
C VAL A 126 7.62 -15.70 5.88
N PHE A 127 7.26 -15.01 4.80
CA PHE A 127 6.11 -14.12 4.71
C PHE A 127 4.92 -14.87 4.11
N LEU A 128 3.82 -14.97 4.87
CA LEU A 128 2.63 -15.78 4.52
C LEU A 128 1.61 -15.04 3.63
N GLY A 129 2.07 -14.04 2.88
CA GLY A 129 1.18 -13.24 2.04
C GLY A 129 0.07 -12.49 2.78
N LYS A 130 -0.95 -12.10 2.03
CA LYS A 130 -2.08 -11.27 2.50
C LYS A 130 -3.04 -12.02 3.42
N ASP A 131 -3.19 -13.33 3.25
CA ASP A 131 -4.09 -14.18 4.05
C ASP A 131 -3.45 -14.73 5.31
N GLY A 132 -2.11 -14.66 5.43
CA GLY A 132 -1.41 -15.08 6.64
C GLY A 132 -1.42 -16.59 6.84
N GLN A 133 -1.61 -17.36 5.76
CA GLN A 133 -1.68 -18.81 5.76
C GLN A 133 -0.64 -19.36 4.80
N ALA A 134 -0.11 -20.55 5.11
CA ALA A 134 0.83 -21.20 4.22
C ALA A 134 0.18 -21.59 2.88
N GLY A 135 0.89 -21.38 1.79
CA GLY A 135 0.47 -21.65 0.42
C GLY A 135 -0.03 -20.39 -0.29
N GLY A 136 -1.23 -20.47 -0.84
CA GLY A 136 -1.86 -19.37 -1.57
C GLY A 136 -1.29 -19.11 -2.98
N SER A 137 -1.93 -18.17 -3.67
CA SER A 137 -1.51 -17.66 -4.99
C SER A 137 -1.58 -16.14 -5.03
N ASP A 138 -0.93 -15.52 -6.01
CA ASP A 138 -0.90 -14.08 -6.20
C ASP A 138 -0.40 -13.33 -4.94
N MET A 139 -1.26 -12.51 -4.32
CA MET A 139 -0.92 -11.76 -3.11
C MET A 139 -1.00 -12.59 -1.83
N ASN A 140 -1.52 -13.81 -1.91
CA ASN A 140 -1.53 -14.77 -0.82
C ASN A 140 -0.32 -15.72 -0.90
N ALA A 141 0.46 -15.67 -1.98
CA ALA A 141 1.58 -16.57 -2.14
C ALA A 141 2.67 -16.29 -1.09
N ASP A 142 3.14 -17.36 -0.45
CA ASP A 142 4.25 -17.31 0.48
C ASP A 142 5.54 -16.80 -0.19
N PHE A 143 6.36 -16.10 0.59
CA PHE A 143 7.71 -15.73 0.20
C PHE A 143 8.71 -16.13 1.29
N ASN A 144 9.63 -17.04 0.94
CA ASN A 144 10.72 -17.44 1.81
C ASN A 144 11.99 -16.62 1.53
N ALA A 145 12.53 -15.98 2.56
CA ALA A 145 13.86 -15.41 2.60
C ALA A 145 14.78 -16.36 3.39
N SER A 146 15.57 -17.15 2.66
CA SER A 146 16.53 -18.10 3.19
C SER A 146 17.98 -17.70 2.86
N ASN A 147 18.94 -18.32 3.54
CA ASN A 147 20.39 -18.19 3.29
C ASN A 147 20.96 -19.47 2.71
#